data_AF-A0A940U4X1-F1
#
_entry.id   AF-A0A940U4X1-F1
#
_cell.length_a   1.000
_cell.length_b   1.000
_cell.length_c   1.000
_cell.angle_alpha   90.00
_cell.angle_beta   90.00
_cell.angle_gamma   90.00
#
_symmetry.space_group_name_H-M   'P 1'
#
loop_
_entity.id
_entity.type
_entity.pdbx_description
1 polymer ?
#
loop_
_entity_poly.entity_id
_entity_poly.type
_entity_poly.pdbx_seq_one_letter_code
_entity_poly.pdbx_strand_id
1 'polypeptide(L)' 'DPAGDLVPAILSAKRNLSRRGGSLSVIASVCGTDEDPQGLERQVGLLEGAGALVFPSSVQAASAAALLVKDL' A
#
# COMPACT_ATOMS: atom_id res chain seq x y z
N ASP A 1 -14.38 -5.38 -1.30
CA ASP A 1 -13.43 -5.63 -0.19
C ASP A 1 -12.22 -4.78 -0.52
N PRO A 2 -12.08 -3.55 0.00
CA PRO A 2 -11.24 -2.52 -0.62
C PRO A 2 -9.80 -2.95 -0.86
N ALA A 3 -9.12 -3.48 0.17
CA ALA A 3 -7.77 -4.01 0.04
C ALA A 3 -7.74 -5.24 -0.88
N GLY A 4 -8.71 -6.15 -0.73
CA GLY A 4 -8.83 -7.35 -1.56
C GLY A 4 -8.89 -7.04 -3.07
N ASP A 5 -9.59 -5.98 -3.45
CA ASP A 5 -9.72 -5.53 -4.84
C ASP A 5 -8.42 -4.90 -5.37
N LEU A 6 -7.60 -4.31 -4.49
CA LEU A 6 -6.32 -3.66 -4.83
C LEU A 6 -5.12 -4.62 -4.85
N VAL A 7 -5.12 -5.65 -4.00
CA VAL A 7 -4.00 -6.61 -3.85
C VAL A 7 -3.53 -7.20 -5.19
N PRO A 8 -4.40 -7.68 -6.10
CA PRO A 8 -3.96 -8.21 -7.39
C PRO A 8 -3.23 -7.18 -8.25
N ALA A 9 -3.70 -5.92 -8.23
CA ALA A 9 -3.09 -4.84 -8.99
C ALA A 9 -1.70 -4.48 -8.46
N ILE A 10 -1.54 -4.41 -7.13
CA ILE A 10 -0.25 -4.16 -6.47
C ILE A 10 0.76 -5.27 -6.84
N LEU A 11 0.37 -6.54 -6.67
CA LEU A 11 1.24 -7.68 -7.00
C LEU A 11 1.61 -7.73 -8.48
N SER A 12 0.68 -7.42 -9.37
CA SER A 12 0.92 -7.37 -10.81
C SER A 12 1.92 -6.26 -11.19
N ALA A 13 1.69 -5.05 -10.68
CA ALA A 13 2.53 -3.89 -10.97
C ALA A 13 3.97 -4.09 -10.48
N LYS A 14 4.15 -4.56 -9.24
CA LYS A 14 5.48 -4.84 -8.68
C LYS A 14 6.21 -5.91 -9.52
N ARG A 15 5.54 -7.02 -9.84
CA ARG A 15 6.11 -8.10 -10.66
C ARG A 15 6.54 -7.63 -12.05
N ASN A 16 5.74 -6.77 -12.69
CA ASN A 16 6.05 -6.24 -14.01
C ASN A 16 7.29 -5.35 -14.01
N LEU A 17 7.47 -4.53 -12.97
CA LEU A 17 8.67 -3.71 -12.81
C LEU A 17 9.90 -4.56 -12.46
N SER A 18 9.77 -5.54 -11.55
CA SER A 18 10.86 -6.47 -11.22
C SER A 18 11.36 -7.25 -12.43
N ARG A 19 10.47 -7.70 -13.32
CA ARG A 19 10.84 -8.37 -14.58
C ARG A 19 11.65 -7.50 -15.54
N ARG A 20 11.53 -6.17 -15.42
CA ARG A 20 12.27 -5.19 -16.22
C ARG A 20 13.54 -4.68 -15.51
N GLY A 21 13.89 -5.27 -14.36
CA GLY A 21 15.04 -4.85 -13.55
C GLY A 21 14.78 -3.63 -12.65
N GLY A 22 13.53 -3.19 -12.52
CA GLY A 22 13.14 -2.07 -11.66
C GLY A 22 12.45 -2.50 -10.38
N SER A 23 12.20 -1.54 -9.49
CA SER A 23 11.38 -1.70 -8.29
C SER A 23 10.19 -0.75 -8.33
N LEU A 24 9.12 -1.09 -7.59
CA LEU A 24 7.95 -0.24 -7.40
C LEU A 24 7.66 -0.13 -5.90
N SER A 25 7.67 1.09 -5.40
CA SER A 25 7.16 1.42 -4.07
C SER A 25 5.67 1.70 -4.15
N VAL A 26 4.89 1.09 -3.27
CA VAL A 26 3.45 1.33 -3.13
C VAL A 26 3.20 1.83 -1.71
N ILE A 27 2.50 2.95 -1.60
CA ILE A 27 2.23 3.63 -0.33
C ILE A 27 0.72 3.79 -0.22
N ALA A 28 0.16 3.42 0.92
CA ALA A 28 -1.27 3.53 1.19
C ALA A 28 -1.52 4.22 2.52
N SER A 29 -2.64 4.93 2.61
CA SER A 29 -3.26 5.26 3.89
C SER A 29 -4.60 4.54 3.97
N VAL A 30 -4.84 3.89 5.10
CA VAL A 30 -6.14 3.26 5.39
C VAL A 30 -6.86 4.15 6.40
N CYS A 31 -8.10 4.51 6.08
CA CYS A 31 -8.99 5.24 6.95
C CYS A 31 -10.19 4.34 7.24
N GLY A 32 -10.54 4.16 8.51
CA GLY A 32 -11.61 3.29 8.97
C GLY A 32 -11.46 3.01 10.47
N THR A 33 -12.40 2.24 11.01
CA THR A 33 -12.40 1.81 12.42
C THR A 33 -12.45 0.28 12.52
N ASP A 34 -12.24 -0.24 13.72
CA ASP A 34 -12.39 -1.68 13.98
C ASP A 34 -13.85 -2.17 13.85
N GLU A 35 -14.81 -1.25 13.85
CA GLU A 35 -16.25 -1.55 13.69
C GLU A 35 -16.68 -1.63 12.22
N ASP A 36 -15.83 -1.20 11.28
CA ASP A 36 -16.14 -1.30 9.86
C ASP A 36 -16.27 -2.77 9.44
N PRO A 37 -17.31 -3.15 8.66
CA PRO A 37 -17.53 -4.55 8.24
C PRO A 37 -16.33 -5.22 7.53
N GLN A 38 -15.45 -4.41 6.95
CA GLN A 38 -14.27 -4.84 6.21
C GLN A 38 -13.08 -5.20 7.13
N GLY A 39 -13.12 -4.76 8.40
CA GLY A 39 -12.11 -4.94 9.45
C GLY A 39 -10.81 -4.19 9.19
N LEU A 40 -10.54 -3.13 9.95
CA LEU A 40 -9.36 -2.27 9.76
C LEU A 40 -8.04 -3.05 9.71
N GLU A 41 -7.77 -3.88 10.73
CA GLU A 41 -6.54 -4.70 10.80
C GLU A 41 -6.41 -5.66 9.61
N ARG A 42 -7.52 -6.28 9.20
CA ARG A 42 -7.54 -7.17 8.02
C ARG A 42 -7.19 -6.41 6.75
N GLN A 43 -7.74 -5.22 6.54
CA GLN A 43 -7.45 -4.39 5.36
C GLN A 43 -5.98 -3.97 5.32
N VAL A 44 -5.43 -3.55 6.46
CA VAL A 44 -4.00 -3.19 6.59
C VAL A 44 -3.12 -4.39 6.26
N GLY A 45 -3.36 -5.54 6.89
CA GLY A 45 -2.55 -6.75 6.68
C GLY A 45 -2.58 -7.26 5.24
N LEU A 46 -3.70 -7.13 4.52
CA LEU A 46 -3.79 -7.47 3.10
C LEU A 46 -2.88 -6.58 2.23
N LEU A 47 -2.88 -5.27 2.48
CA LEU A 47 -2.04 -4.32 1.73
C LEU A 47 -0.55 -4.50 2.05
N GLU A 48 -0.21 -4.68 3.33
CA GLU A 48 1.16 -4.96 3.77
C GLU A 48 1.67 -6.29 3.19
N GLY A 49 0.83 -7.33 3.19
CA GLY A 49 1.15 -8.63 2.58
C GLY A 49 1.37 -8.56 1.07
N ALA A 50 0.73 -7.62 0.37
CA ALA A 50 1.02 -7.31 -1.03
C ALA A 50 2.28 -6.44 -1.23
N GLY A 51 2.90 -6.02 -0.12
CA GLY A 51 4.12 -5.22 -0.09
C GLY A 51 3.88 -3.72 -0.27
N ALA A 52 2.71 -3.21 0.14
CA ALA A 52 2.50 -1.78 0.32
C ALA A 52 3.01 -1.33 1.69
N LEU A 53 3.51 -0.10 1.77
CA LEU A 53 3.78 0.59 3.03
C LEU A 53 2.50 1.28 3.46
N VAL A 54 1.92 0.87 4.59
CA VAL A 54 0.61 1.36 5.05
C VAL A 54 0.81 2.33 6.21
N PHE A 55 0.10 3.46 6.15
CA PHE A 55 0.16 4.52 7.16
C PHE A 55 -1.24 4.84 7.70
N PRO A 56 -1.36 5.22 8.99
CA PRO A 56 -2.66 5.52 9.59
C PRO A 56 -3.21 6.90 9.20
N SER A 57 -2.46 7.69 8.42
CA SER A 57 -2.94 8.98 7.91
C SER A 57 -2.40 9.29 6.51
N SER A 58 -3.20 10.04 5.76
CA SER A 58 -2.82 10.52 4.42
C SER A 58 -1.61 11.47 4.46
N VAL A 59 -1.46 12.25 5.53
CA VAL A 59 -0.31 13.16 5.74
C VAL A 59 0.99 12.36 5.92
N GLN A 60 0.98 11.29 6.72
CA GLN A 60 2.16 10.44 6.89
C GLN A 60 2.49 9.69 5.61
N ALA A 61 1.48 9.15 4.91
CA ALA A 61 1.67 8.50 3.61
C ALA A 61 2.31 9.45 2.57
N ALA A 62 1.79 10.67 2.45
CA ALA A 62 2.33 11.68 1.54
C ALA A 62 3.76 12.10 1.93
N SER A 63 4.04 12.23 3.23
CA SER A 63 5.37 12.57 3.74
C SER A 63 6.38 11.47 3.45
N ALA A 64 6.01 10.20 3.64
CA ALA A 64 6.82 9.05 3.28
C ALA A 64 7.09 9.00 1.76
N ALA A 65 6.08 9.27 0.94
CA ALA A 65 6.23 9.35 -0.51
C ALA A 65 7.22 10.45 -0.93
N ALA A 66 7.13 11.64 -0.32
CA ALA A 66 8.02 12.74 -0.61
C ALA A 66 9.48 12.43 -0.23
N LEU A 67 9.71 11.72 0.88
CA LEU A 67 11.06 11.28 1.28
C LEU A 67 11.63 10.26 0.29
N LEU A 68 10.84 9.24 -0.09
CA LEU A 68 11.28 8.21 -1.02
C LEU A 68 11.70 8.76 -2.40
N VAL A 69 11.10 9.86 -2.85
CA VAL A 69 11.44 10.48 -4.14
C VAL A 69 12.59 11.48 -4.01
N LYS A 70 12.80 12.09 -2.83
CA LYS A 70 13.93 13.02 -2.60
C LYS A 70 15.28 12.31 -2.56
N ASP A 71 15.30 11.03 -2.21
CA ASP A 71 16.51 10.21 -2.14
C ASP A 71 16.84 9.49 -3.48
N LEU A 72 16.13 9.81 -4.57
CA LEU A 72 16.39 9.36 -5.95
C LEU A 72 17.13 10.44 -6.75
#